data_AF-E9FA35-F1
#
_entry.id   AF-E9FA35-F1
#
_cell.length_a   1.000
_cell.length_b   1.000
_cell.length_c   1.000
_cell.angle_alpha   90.00
_cell.angle_beta   90.00
_cell.angle_gamma   90.00
#
_symmetry.space_group_name_H-M   'P 1'
#
loop_
_entity.id
_entity.type
_entity.pdbx_description
1 polymer ?
#
loop_
_entity_poly.entity_id
_entity_poly.type
_entity_poly.pdbx_seq_one_letter_code
_entity_poly.pdbx_strand_id
1 'polypeptide(L)'
;MFCEKPTAISLIHELGHGLPNVVNFNLGGLATGTKVLPDTPGYTFFNERRVNCLFDRRIEKGISSLSRLLGILGTGNTFESHPCVPTGQVAAKVMPDGFISRPSSSNETKESEMTNIFTSVQFEYHNGYISKPYFETRLCVINPESPKTLGSHRPNFEPNVLASSRGFTNITIDTGMCMFSRARLVAPTKDDESGVPFTNEALIPPLPKSIDPTMYELEIIARLSATIADIVGRLESQDTGVIVNIDIPDFQYYWKACSLLQKGLVDGDYVQTWMGAMDLRKSQLGAVMTEMIRSAMDDRGLVGLNVQVQVNSGTEEATKIFKMKTVTGSVQTVEDVIDALTSKGPEAAKWRAFLSAAPAQDQPSTMDELGKLVYVFKTVKSVLTLGTASIPTSRVATAVGRSLIVQVNDVTDWRIFDRAKTFLKRYSKISGVCLNETIIVGVFPLQKIFLTGPGRSNLYDHQSSREYLNQEKRCHLLDCLDIIEQVHGTNVARQLRHSVYMVFLHDERFYGHIRAASRNGCSEPGQEVRACICKDRWPVEESVRRFTPRVK
;
A
#
# COMPACT_ATOMS: atom_id res chain seq x y z
N MET A 1 -12.77 -16.22 -22.82
CA MET A 1 -13.36 -17.09 -21.77
C MET A 1 -13.59 -16.18 -20.56
N PHE A 2 -14.83 -15.76 -20.33
CA PHE A 2 -15.15 -14.73 -19.35
C PHE A 2 -15.19 -15.38 -17.96
N CYS A 3 -14.11 -15.22 -17.18
CA CYS A 3 -14.11 -15.62 -15.78
C CYS A 3 -14.78 -14.50 -14.98
N GLU A 4 -16.06 -14.66 -14.64
CA GLU A 4 -16.60 -14.06 -13.43
C GLU A 4 -15.64 -14.41 -12.28
N LYS A 5 -14.96 -13.39 -11.76
CA LYS A 5 -14.12 -13.58 -10.58
C LYS A 5 -15.05 -13.91 -9.41
N PRO A 6 -14.72 -14.92 -8.59
CA PRO A 6 -15.48 -15.15 -7.38
C PRO A 6 -15.45 -13.87 -6.56
N THR A 7 -16.63 -13.32 -6.28
CA THR A 7 -16.79 -12.29 -5.26
C THR A 7 -16.67 -13.05 -3.94
N ALA A 8 -15.45 -13.41 -3.54
CA ALA A 8 -15.20 -14.27 -2.40
C ALA A 8 -14.34 -13.59 -1.33
N ILE A 9 -14.54 -14.05 -0.11
CA ILE A 9 -13.72 -13.74 1.06
C ILE A 9 -13.24 -15.08 1.64
N SER A 10 -12.00 -15.14 2.10
CA SER A 10 -11.48 -16.28 2.87
C SER A 10 -11.31 -15.93 4.34
N LEU A 11 -11.50 -16.95 5.17
CA LEU A 11 -11.43 -16.88 6.62
C LEU A 11 -10.52 -17.99 7.11
N ILE A 12 -9.44 -17.61 7.77
CA ILE A 12 -8.44 -18.51 8.34
C ILE A 12 -8.74 -18.67 9.84
N HIS A 13 -9.07 -19.89 10.25
CA HIS A 13 -9.33 -20.26 11.63
C HIS A 13 -8.08 -20.86 12.26
N GLU A 14 -7.50 -20.17 13.24
CA GLU A 14 -6.42 -20.72 14.06
C GLU A 14 -6.99 -21.56 15.19
N LEU A 15 -7.01 -22.88 15.00
CA LEU A 15 -7.35 -23.84 16.05
C LEU A 15 -6.05 -24.17 16.80
N GLY A 16 -5.94 -23.77 18.06
CA GLY A 16 -4.67 -23.69 18.82
C GLY A 16 -3.71 -24.89 18.72
N HIS A 17 -4.20 -26.11 18.52
CA HIS A 17 -3.37 -27.27 18.20
C HIS A 17 -3.83 -27.92 16.88
N GLY A 18 -3.18 -27.56 15.76
CA GLY A 18 -3.46 -28.14 14.44
C GLY A 18 -3.08 -27.23 13.27
N LEU A 19 -3.28 -27.72 12.04
CA LEU A 19 -3.21 -26.88 10.85
C LEU A 19 -4.39 -25.89 10.87
N PRO A 20 -4.17 -24.60 10.54
CA PRO A 20 -5.28 -23.66 10.43
C PRO A 20 -6.25 -24.08 9.33
N ASN A 21 -7.54 -23.85 9.58
CA ASN A 21 -8.60 -24.16 8.64
C ASN A 21 -8.93 -22.93 7.80
N VAL A 22 -9.23 -23.13 6.51
CA VAL A 22 -9.70 -22.06 5.61
C VAL A 22 -11.14 -22.32 5.21
N VAL A 23 -11.96 -21.29 5.34
CA VAL A 23 -13.36 -21.26 4.88
C VAL A 23 -13.50 -20.14 3.85
N ASN A 24 -14.13 -20.43 2.71
CA ASN A 24 -14.43 -19.41 1.71
C ASN A 24 -15.90 -19.03 1.77
N PHE A 25 -16.17 -17.76 1.52
CA PHE A 25 -17.51 -17.23 1.47
C PHE A 25 -17.72 -16.58 0.12
N ASN A 26 -18.53 -17.22 -0.73
CA ASN A 26 -18.98 -16.62 -1.98
C ASN A 26 -20.14 -15.65 -1.71
N LEU A 27 -19.96 -14.41 -2.14
CA LEU A 27 -20.88 -13.29 -1.93
C LEU A 27 -21.88 -13.15 -3.10
N GLY A 28 -21.59 -13.77 -4.25
CA GLY A 28 -22.40 -13.66 -5.48
C GLY A 28 -23.77 -14.36 -5.43
N GLY A 29 -24.05 -15.15 -4.39
CA GLY A 29 -25.31 -15.88 -4.21
C GLY A 29 -26.13 -15.45 -2.99
N LEU A 30 -25.81 -14.31 -2.37
CA LEU A 30 -26.49 -13.89 -1.15
C LEU A 30 -27.84 -13.22 -1.46
N ALA A 31 -28.89 -13.67 -0.77
CA ALA A 31 -30.22 -13.06 -0.78
C ALA A 31 -30.17 -11.59 -0.33
N THR A 32 -31.18 -10.82 -0.70
CA THR A 32 -31.29 -9.39 -0.39
C THR A 32 -31.22 -9.08 1.11
N GLY A 33 -30.49 -8.03 1.49
CA GLY A 33 -30.39 -7.53 2.87
C GLY A 33 -28.96 -7.48 3.42
N THR A 34 -28.82 -7.66 4.74
CA THR A 34 -27.52 -7.75 5.41
C THR A 34 -27.18 -9.17 5.79
N LYS A 35 -25.89 -9.48 5.73
CA LYS A 35 -25.35 -10.72 6.25
C LYS A 35 -24.09 -10.45 7.05
N VAL A 36 -24.14 -10.76 8.34
CA VAL A 36 -22.94 -10.82 9.17
C VAL A 36 -22.07 -11.95 8.64
N LEU A 37 -20.80 -11.65 8.39
CA LEU A 37 -19.85 -12.67 7.98
C LEU A 37 -19.57 -13.61 9.17
N PRO A 38 -19.73 -14.94 9.02
CA PRO A 38 -19.52 -15.88 10.11
C PRO A 38 -18.11 -15.75 10.71
N ASP A 39 -18.01 -15.80 12.03
CA ASP A 39 -16.74 -15.80 12.77
C ASP A 39 -15.79 -14.61 12.50
N THR A 40 -16.30 -13.55 11.87
CA THR A 40 -15.68 -12.21 11.79
C THR A 40 -16.57 -11.19 12.48
N PRO A 41 -16.51 -11.10 13.83
CA PRO A 41 -17.24 -10.08 14.56
C PRO A 41 -16.94 -8.70 13.98
N GLY A 42 -17.98 -7.93 13.67
CA GLY A 42 -17.85 -6.57 13.14
C GLY A 42 -17.87 -6.45 11.62
N TYR A 43 -17.81 -7.53 10.83
CA TYR A 43 -17.96 -7.44 9.38
C TYR A 43 -19.38 -7.84 8.93
N THR A 44 -20.00 -6.98 8.13
CA THR A 44 -21.34 -7.20 7.57
C THR A 44 -21.34 -6.86 6.10
N PHE A 45 -21.75 -7.82 5.27
CA PHE A 45 -22.02 -7.60 3.86
C PHE A 45 -23.44 -7.06 3.68
N PHE A 46 -23.63 -6.18 2.70
CA PHE A 46 -24.94 -5.73 2.25
C PHE A 46 -24.98 -5.74 0.71
N ASN A 47 -26.16 -5.99 0.14
CA ASN A 47 -26.35 -6.04 -1.32
C ASN A 47 -27.46 -5.12 -1.86
N GLU A 48 -27.92 -4.16 -1.04
CA GLU A 48 -28.94 -3.18 -1.43
C GLU A 48 -28.55 -1.76 -1.00
N ARG A 49 -29.04 -0.73 -1.72
CA ARG A 49 -28.74 0.68 -1.41
C ARG A 49 -29.30 1.14 -0.07
N ARG A 50 -30.45 0.60 0.33
CA ARG A 50 -31.09 0.90 1.61
C ARG A 50 -31.14 -0.38 2.39
N VAL A 51 -30.49 -0.34 3.53
CA VAL A 51 -30.27 -1.52 4.34
C VAL A 51 -31.20 -1.47 5.58
N ASN A 52 -32.02 -0.42 5.69
CA ASN A 52 -32.86 -0.09 6.85
C ASN A 52 -32.05 -0.21 8.14
N CYS A 53 -30.84 0.35 8.11
CA CYS A 53 -29.88 0.23 9.20
C CYS A 53 -29.39 1.61 9.66
N LEU A 54 -28.79 1.66 10.85
CA LEU A 54 -28.23 2.88 11.44
C LEU A 54 -27.18 3.58 10.56
N PHE A 55 -26.67 2.91 9.52
CA PHE A 55 -25.59 3.38 8.66
C PHE A 55 -26.04 3.84 7.26
N ASP A 56 -27.34 3.86 6.96
CA ASP A 56 -27.85 4.18 5.61
C ASP A 56 -27.29 5.51 5.07
N ARG A 57 -27.30 6.58 5.89
CA ARG A 57 -26.72 7.89 5.50
C ARG A 57 -25.23 7.82 5.17
N ARG A 58 -24.49 6.94 5.84
CA ARG A 58 -23.05 6.77 5.60
C ARG A 58 -22.77 5.91 4.38
N ILE A 59 -23.62 4.92 4.09
CA ILE A 59 -23.60 4.16 2.83
C ILE A 59 -23.85 5.09 1.66
N GLU A 60 -24.89 5.94 1.73
CA GLU A 60 -25.19 6.96 0.71
C GLU A 60 -24.00 7.93 0.52
N LYS A 61 -23.37 8.36 1.62
CA LYS A 61 -22.15 9.19 1.56
C LYS A 61 -20.98 8.45 0.90
N GLY A 62 -20.80 7.17 1.17
CA GLY A 62 -19.78 6.32 0.54
C GLY A 62 -19.99 6.23 -0.98
N ILE A 63 -21.21 5.90 -1.40
CA ILE A 63 -21.63 5.86 -2.81
C ILE A 63 -21.36 7.21 -3.49
N SER A 64 -21.80 8.32 -2.88
CA SER A 64 -21.60 9.66 -3.43
C SER A 64 -20.12 10.03 -3.55
N SER A 65 -19.31 9.71 -2.54
CA SER A 65 -17.86 9.99 -2.54
C SER A 65 -17.15 9.22 -3.63
N LEU A 66 -17.55 7.97 -3.85
CA LEU A 66 -16.99 7.10 -4.88
C LEU A 66 -17.40 7.53 -6.28
N SER A 67 -18.67 7.92 -6.49
CA SER A 67 -19.11 8.51 -7.76
C SER A 67 -18.33 9.78 -8.10
N ARG A 68 -18.09 10.63 -7.10
CA ARG A 68 -17.27 11.84 -7.26
C ARG A 68 -15.81 11.49 -7.60
N LEU A 69 -15.25 10.47 -6.99
CA LEU A 69 -13.92 9.96 -7.35
C LEU A 69 -13.88 9.52 -8.81
N LEU A 70 -14.82 8.69 -9.25
CA LEU A 70 -14.84 8.19 -10.64
C LEU A 70 -14.95 9.32 -11.66
N GLY A 71 -15.67 10.40 -11.34
CA GLY A 71 -15.73 11.61 -12.16
C GLY A 71 -14.46 12.47 -12.12
N ILE A 72 -13.66 12.42 -11.05
CA ILE A 72 -12.34 13.07 -10.99
C ILE A 72 -11.31 12.30 -11.84
N LEU A 73 -11.36 10.97 -11.84
CA LEU A 73 -10.38 10.13 -12.55
C LEU A 73 -10.59 10.17 -14.08
N GLY A 74 -11.82 10.33 -14.57
CA GLY A 74 -12.08 10.39 -16.01
C GLY A 74 -13.47 10.94 -16.34
N THR A 75 -13.62 11.49 -17.54
CA THR A 75 -14.82 12.22 -18.01
C THR A 75 -15.93 11.33 -18.59
N GLY A 76 -15.75 10.01 -18.61
CA GLY A 76 -16.71 9.07 -19.19
C GLY A 76 -17.79 8.59 -18.20
N ASN A 77 -19.04 8.99 -18.47
CA ASN A 77 -20.34 8.43 -18.08
C ASN A 77 -20.45 7.70 -16.72
N THR A 78 -20.92 8.42 -15.69
CA THR A 78 -21.81 7.83 -14.70
C THR A 78 -23.14 7.51 -15.39
N PHE A 79 -23.27 6.34 -16.03
CA PHE A 79 -24.45 6.02 -16.84
C PHE A 79 -25.74 5.96 -16.01
N GLU A 80 -26.60 6.96 -16.18
CA GLU A 80 -28.00 6.68 -16.50
C GLU A 80 -28.05 6.21 -17.96
N SER A 81 -28.15 4.90 -18.16
CA SER A 81 -28.67 4.24 -19.36
C SER A 81 -28.36 4.86 -20.75
N HIS A 82 -27.19 4.59 -21.36
CA HIS A 82 -27.13 4.37 -22.81
C HIS A 82 -26.21 3.17 -23.16
N PRO A 83 -26.50 2.42 -24.23
CA PRO A 83 -25.85 1.16 -24.55
C PRO A 83 -24.51 1.30 -25.30
N CYS A 84 -24.04 2.53 -25.55
CA CYS A 84 -22.88 2.78 -26.40
C CYS A 84 -21.79 3.49 -25.58
N VAL A 85 -20.90 2.69 -24.99
CA VAL A 85 -19.61 3.18 -24.48
C VAL A 85 -18.79 3.62 -25.70
N PRO A 86 -18.25 4.85 -25.75
CA PRO A 86 -17.30 5.23 -26.79
C PRO A 86 -16.12 4.24 -26.77
N THR A 87 -15.77 3.69 -27.93
CA THR A 87 -14.65 2.76 -28.10
C THR A 87 -13.38 3.33 -27.46
N GLY A 88 -12.85 2.65 -26.43
CA GLY A 88 -11.56 2.98 -25.80
C GLY A 88 -11.61 3.59 -24.39
N GLN A 89 -12.76 3.62 -23.68
CA GLN A 89 -12.80 4.04 -22.27
C GLN A 89 -13.27 2.92 -21.34
N VAL A 90 -12.59 2.76 -20.19
CA VAL A 90 -13.00 1.85 -19.11
C VAL A 90 -14.33 2.31 -18.51
N ALA A 91 -15.39 1.51 -18.63
CA ALA A 91 -16.66 1.83 -17.99
C ALA A 91 -16.58 1.52 -16.48
N ALA A 92 -17.12 2.39 -15.63
CA ALA A 92 -17.14 2.17 -14.18
C ALA A 92 -18.51 2.53 -13.58
N LYS A 93 -19.03 1.65 -12.74
CA LYS A 93 -20.33 1.81 -12.10
C LYS A 93 -20.22 1.56 -10.59
N VAL A 94 -20.70 2.51 -9.80
CA VAL A 94 -20.88 2.30 -8.36
C VAL A 94 -22.06 1.36 -8.15
N MET A 95 -21.79 0.26 -7.47
CA MET A 95 -22.75 -0.81 -7.24
C MET A 95 -23.39 -0.65 -5.85
N PRO A 96 -24.62 -1.18 -5.67
CA PRO A 96 -25.37 -1.00 -4.43
C PRO A 96 -24.88 -1.90 -3.28
N ASP A 97 -23.95 -2.83 -3.55
CA ASP A 97 -23.41 -3.75 -2.56
C ASP A 97 -22.11 -3.27 -1.91
N GLY A 98 -21.80 -3.79 -0.73
CA GLY A 98 -20.65 -3.37 0.03
C GLY A 98 -20.46 -4.07 1.37
N PHE A 99 -19.53 -3.52 2.15
CA PHE A 99 -19.19 -4.02 3.48
C PHE A 99 -19.22 -2.92 4.53
N ILE A 100 -19.65 -3.28 5.72
CA ILE A 100 -19.52 -2.50 6.94
C ILE A 100 -18.52 -3.25 7.81
N SER A 101 -17.46 -2.55 8.24
CA SER A 101 -16.49 -3.05 9.22
C SER A 101 -16.62 -2.22 10.48
N ARG A 102 -16.97 -2.85 11.59
CA ARG A 102 -17.17 -2.24 12.91
C ARG A 102 -16.15 -2.79 13.88
N PRO A 103 -15.54 -1.95 14.75
CA PRO A 103 -14.80 -2.48 15.88
C PRO A 103 -15.77 -3.07 16.92
N SER A 104 -15.31 -4.04 17.69
CA SER A 104 -15.97 -4.46 18.93
C SER A 104 -15.78 -3.38 20.00
N SER A 105 -16.57 -2.30 19.95
CA SER A 105 -16.55 -1.20 20.93
C SER A 105 -17.84 -1.22 21.75
N SER A 106 -17.74 -0.98 23.07
CA SER A 106 -18.91 -0.84 23.96
C SER A 106 -19.52 0.57 23.95
N ASN A 107 -18.91 1.52 23.23
CA ASN A 107 -19.38 2.91 23.14
C ASN A 107 -19.80 3.22 21.70
N GLU A 108 -21.09 3.50 21.50
CA GLU A 108 -21.74 3.75 20.20
C GLU A 108 -21.13 4.95 19.45
N THR A 109 -20.69 6.01 20.15
CA THR A 109 -20.14 7.21 19.50
C THR A 109 -18.76 6.92 18.91
N LYS A 110 -17.91 6.22 19.68
CA LYS A 110 -16.59 5.75 19.23
C LYS A 110 -16.70 4.66 18.15
N GLU A 111 -17.72 3.80 18.25
CA GLU A 111 -18.00 2.76 17.26
C GLU A 111 -18.36 3.36 15.90
N SER A 112 -19.19 4.41 15.89
CA SER A 112 -19.53 5.13 14.66
C SER A 112 -18.30 5.72 13.98
N GLU A 113 -17.41 6.40 14.71
CA GLU A 113 -16.20 7.01 14.12
C GLU A 113 -15.22 5.98 13.54
N MET A 114 -15.15 4.80 14.14
CA MET A 114 -14.24 3.72 13.73
C MET A 114 -14.85 2.73 12.72
N THR A 115 -16.15 2.86 12.43
CA THR A 115 -16.81 2.02 11.42
C THR A 115 -16.35 2.43 10.02
N ASN A 116 -15.88 1.48 9.21
CA ASN A 116 -15.53 1.70 7.82
C ASN A 116 -16.62 1.15 6.90
N ILE A 117 -16.91 1.86 5.81
CA ILE A 117 -17.88 1.44 4.80
C ILE A 117 -17.15 1.31 3.47
N PHE A 118 -17.18 0.11 2.92
CA PHE A 118 -16.58 -0.22 1.64
C PHE A 118 -17.69 -0.40 0.61
N THR A 119 -17.74 0.47 -0.38
CA THR A 119 -18.72 0.42 -1.46
C THR A 119 -18.09 -0.21 -2.69
N SER A 120 -18.83 -1.05 -3.40
CA SER A 120 -18.32 -1.68 -4.62
C SER A 120 -18.34 -0.76 -5.84
N VAL A 121 -17.33 -0.94 -6.69
CA VAL A 121 -17.31 -0.43 -8.07
C VAL A 121 -17.17 -1.62 -8.99
N GLN A 122 -17.89 -1.62 -10.10
CA GLN A 122 -17.65 -2.53 -11.21
C GLN A 122 -16.95 -1.76 -12.33
N PHE A 123 -15.77 -2.23 -12.74
CA PHE A 123 -15.01 -1.75 -13.90
C PHE A 123 -15.15 -2.76 -15.03
N GLU A 124 -15.43 -2.27 -16.23
CA GLU A 124 -15.54 -3.07 -17.46
C GLU A 124 -14.57 -2.52 -18.50
N TYR A 125 -13.69 -3.39 -18.99
CA TYR A 125 -12.62 -3.06 -19.93
C TYR A 125 -12.98 -3.50 -21.35
N HIS A 126 -12.37 -2.85 -22.34
CA HIS A 126 -12.59 -3.14 -23.77
C HIS A 126 -12.26 -4.59 -24.14
N ASN A 127 -11.32 -5.20 -23.43
CA ASN A 127 -10.90 -6.59 -23.63
C ASN A 127 -11.85 -7.61 -22.96
N GLY A 128 -12.95 -7.14 -22.36
CA GLY A 128 -13.94 -7.96 -21.66
C GLY A 128 -13.57 -8.31 -20.22
N TYR A 129 -12.47 -7.78 -19.69
CA TYR A 129 -12.13 -7.94 -18.28
C TYR A 129 -13.12 -7.20 -17.39
N ILE A 130 -13.49 -7.80 -16.26
CA ILE A 130 -14.35 -7.19 -15.26
C ILE A 130 -13.64 -7.21 -13.90
N SER A 131 -13.55 -6.05 -13.26
CA SER A 131 -13.05 -5.91 -11.88
C SER A 131 -14.16 -5.41 -10.98
N LYS A 132 -14.36 -6.05 -9.82
CA LYS A 132 -15.34 -5.61 -8.83
C LYS A 132 -14.73 -5.43 -7.42
N PRO A 133 -13.90 -4.40 -7.20
CA PRO A 133 -13.35 -4.10 -5.89
C PRO A 133 -14.36 -3.37 -4.97
N TYR A 134 -14.04 -3.35 -3.68
CA TYR A 134 -14.78 -2.63 -2.64
C TYR A 134 -13.86 -1.58 -2.01
N PHE A 135 -14.27 -0.32 -1.95
CA PHE A 135 -13.44 0.79 -1.48
C PHE A 135 -14.08 1.56 -0.34
N GLU A 136 -13.30 1.89 0.68
CA GLU A 136 -13.53 3.12 1.43
C GLU A 136 -12.78 4.25 0.72
N THR A 137 -13.42 5.39 0.51
CA THR A 137 -12.81 6.53 -0.18
C THR A 137 -12.80 7.78 0.69
N ARG A 138 -11.72 8.55 0.58
CA ARG A 138 -11.59 9.88 1.15
C ARG A 138 -11.14 10.86 0.07
N LEU A 139 -11.66 12.08 0.10
CA LEU A 139 -11.38 13.07 -0.93
C LEU A 139 -11.19 14.44 -0.29
N CYS A 140 -10.17 15.17 -0.75
CA CYS A 140 -9.99 16.58 -0.44
C CYS A 140 -9.48 17.34 -1.66
N VAL A 141 -10.08 18.50 -1.91
CA VAL A 141 -9.62 19.46 -2.92
C VAL A 141 -8.94 20.62 -2.20
N ILE A 142 -7.77 21.01 -2.70
CA ILE A 142 -6.90 22.01 -2.09
C ILE A 142 -6.70 23.10 -3.14
N ASN A 143 -7.42 24.20 -2.93
CA ASN A 143 -7.33 25.36 -3.80
C ASN A 143 -6.20 26.26 -3.31
N PRO A 144 -5.32 26.78 -4.18
CA PRO A 144 -4.46 27.89 -3.81
C PRO A 144 -5.34 29.08 -3.43
N GLU A 145 -5.01 29.75 -2.32
CA GLU A 145 -5.64 31.03 -2.06
C GLU A 145 -5.22 31.99 -3.18
N SER A 146 -6.19 32.57 -3.90
CA SER A 146 -5.91 33.71 -4.77
C SER A 146 -5.21 34.78 -3.91
N PRO A 147 -4.11 35.41 -4.39
CA PRO A 147 -3.58 36.59 -3.73
C PRO A 147 -4.75 37.53 -3.48
N LYS A 148 -4.95 37.98 -2.23
CA LYS A 148 -6.01 38.94 -1.90
C LYS A 148 -5.77 40.21 -2.71
N THR A 149 -6.27 40.27 -3.93
CA THR A 149 -6.43 41.52 -4.66
C THR A 149 -7.45 42.32 -3.88
N LEU A 150 -7.01 43.46 -3.36
CA LEU A 150 -7.85 44.49 -2.77
C LEU A 150 -9.10 44.68 -3.63
N GLY A 151 -10.28 44.43 -3.05
CA GLY A 151 -11.57 44.82 -3.61
C GLY A 151 -11.98 44.11 -4.90
N SER A 152 -12.68 42.99 -4.79
CA SER A 152 -13.94 42.70 -5.51
C SER A 152 -14.30 41.23 -5.36
N HIS A 153 -15.60 41.02 -5.10
CA HIS A 153 -16.34 39.75 -5.14
C HIS A 153 -15.58 38.46 -4.85
N ARG A 154 -15.86 37.87 -3.67
CA ARG A 154 -15.79 36.40 -3.51
C ARG A 154 -16.58 35.78 -4.67
N PRO A 155 -15.96 35.05 -5.61
CA PRO A 155 -16.73 34.11 -6.38
C PRO A 155 -17.08 33.00 -5.38
N ASN A 156 -18.38 32.73 -5.21
CA ASN A 156 -18.83 31.48 -4.63
C ASN A 156 -18.38 30.34 -5.55
N PHE A 157 -17.09 29.97 -5.49
CA PHE A 157 -16.59 28.71 -6.04
C PHE A 157 -17.04 27.61 -5.08
N GLU A 158 -18.33 27.26 -5.12
CA GLU A 158 -18.61 25.86 -4.88
C GLU A 158 -17.85 25.05 -5.93
N PRO A 159 -17.14 23.97 -5.54
CA PRO A 159 -16.15 23.36 -6.40
C PRO A 159 -16.89 22.54 -7.45
N ASN A 160 -17.13 23.13 -8.61
CA ASN A 160 -17.47 22.42 -9.83
C ASN A 160 -16.22 21.68 -10.35
N VAL A 161 -15.63 20.84 -9.49
CA VAL A 161 -14.41 20.04 -9.72
C VAL A 161 -14.60 19.08 -10.88
N LEU A 162 -15.86 18.71 -11.15
CA LEU A 162 -16.31 17.88 -12.27
C LEU A 162 -16.54 18.67 -13.57
N ALA A 163 -16.66 20.00 -13.51
CA ALA A 163 -16.98 20.85 -14.67
C ALA A 163 -15.76 21.59 -15.24
N SER A 164 -14.58 21.46 -14.60
CA SER A 164 -13.34 22.04 -15.12
C SER A 164 -12.77 21.12 -16.21
N SER A 165 -12.88 21.55 -17.46
CA SER A 165 -12.25 20.95 -18.64
C SER A 165 -10.71 20.95 -18.62
N ARG A 166 -10.09 21.38 -17.51
CA ARG A 166 -8.63 21.42 -17.36
C ARG A 166 -8.15 20.07 -16.84
N GLY A 167 -7.45 19.33 -17.70
CA GLY A 167 -6.74 18.10 -17.35
C GLY A 167 -5.68 18.33 -16.26
N PHE A 168 -5.24 17.24 -15.64
CA PHE A 168 -4.15 17.29 -14.66
C PHE A 168 -2.82 17.52 -15.37
N THR A 169 -1.91 18.26 -14.76
CA THR A 169 -0.53 18.43 -15.23
C THR A 169 0.45 17.49 -14.51
N ASN A 170 0.02 16.90 -13.39
CA ASN A 170 0.78 15.92 -12.62
C ASN A 170 -0.20 14.93 -11.98
N ILE A 171 0.05 13.63 -12.15
CA ILE A 171 -0.75 12.57 -11.55
C ILE A 171 0.19 11.60 -10.85
N THR A 172 0.04 11.45 -9.54
CA THR A 172 0.79 10.49 -8.74
C THR A 172 -0.15 9.55 -7.99
N ILE A 173 0.16 8.26 -8.03
CA ILE A 173 -0.48 7.20 -7.25
C ILE A 173 0.55 6.69 -6.25
N ASP A 174 0.31 6.89 -4.96
CA ASP A 174 1.17 6.42 -3.89
C ASP A 174 0.56 5.19 -3.23
N THR A 175 1.34 4.13 -3.11
CA THR A 175 0.94 2.89 -2.46
C THR A 175 2.04 2.43 -1.50
N GLY A 176 1.71 1.75 -0.42
CA GLY A 176 2.69 1.30 0.55
C GLY A 176 2.32 0.00 1.24
N MET A 177 3.35 -0.71 1.70
CA MET A 177 3.22 -1.93 2.48
C MET A 177 4.31 -2.04 3.54
N CYS A 178 3.93 -2.36 4.77
CA CYS A 178 4.87 -2.64 5.85
C CYS A 178 5.47 -4.05 5.72
N MET A 179 6.78 -4.19 5.92
CA MET A 179 7.47 -5.49 5.97
C MET A 179 7.18 -6.28 7.26
N PHE A 180 6.81 -5.57 8.34
CA PHE A 180 6.51 -6.17 9.65
C PHE A 180 5.33 -5.47 10.30
N SER A 181 4.54 -6.22 11.07
CA SER A 181 3.59 -5.63 12.01
C SER A 181 4.33 -4.88 13.13
N ARG A 182 3.68 -3.86 13.69
CA ARG A 182 4.21 -3.17 14.88
C ARG A 182 4.46 -4.14 16.03
N ALA A 183 3.57 -5.12 16.24
CA ALA A 183 3.71 -6.13 17.31
C ALA A 183 5.02 -6.92 17.18
N ARG A 184 5.48 -7.19 15.96
CA ARG A 184 6.76 -7.89 15.69
C ARG A 184 8.00 -7.02 15.93
N LEU A 185 7.84 -5.69 16.04
CA LEU A 185 8.94 -4.73 16.24
C LEU A 185 8.99 -4.17 17.66
N VAL A 186 7.95 -4.37 18.47
CA VAL A 186 7.84 -3.84 19.82
C VAL A 186 8.25 -4.94 20.79
N ALA A 187 9.27 -4.63 21.59
CA ALA A 187 9.57 -5.40 22.78
C ALA A 187 8.38 -5.24 23.75
N PRO A 188 7.81 -6.32 24.31
CA PRO A 188 6.73 -6.19 25.28
C PRO A 188 7.19 -5.29 26.43
N THR A 189 6.41 -4.25 26.70
CA THR A 189 6.66 -3.33 27.81
C THR A 189 6.24 -4.00 29.12
N LYS A 190 6.89 -3.66 30.24
CA LYS A 190 6.65 -4.22 31.59
C LYS A 190 5.18 -4.17 32.06
N ASP A 191 4.31 -3.43 31.39
CA ASP A 191 2.89 -3.27 31.72
C ASP A 191 1.96 -4.33 31.08
N ASP A 192 2.48 -5.30 30.32
CA ASP A 192 1.68 -6.48 29.93
C ASP A 192 1.54 -7.41 31.16
N GLU A 193 0.37 -7.36 31.79
CA GLU A 193 -0.08 -8.08 33.01
C GLU A 193 0.00 -9.63 32.95
N SER A 194 0.79 -10.22 32.06
CA SER A 194 0.83 -11.66 31.82
C SER A 194 1.68 -12.46 32.80
N GLY A 195 2.41 -11.83 33.74
CA GLY A 195 3.05 -12.53 34.86
C GLY A 195 4.13 -13.57 34.49
N VAL A 196 4.54 -13.67 33.23
CA VAL A 196 5.59 -14.60 32.77
C VAL A 196 6.96 -13.92 32.92
N PRO A 197 7.98 -14.56 33.53
CA PRO A 197 9.30 -13.96 33.68
C PRO A 197 9.93 -13.66 32.31
N PHE A 198 10.25 -12.38 32.06
CA PHE A 198 10.85 -11.94 30.81
C PHE A 198 12.31 -12.41 30.70
N THR A 199 12.62 -13.20 29.68
CA THR A 199 14.00 -13.44 29.24
C THR A 199 14.45 -12.31 28.30
N ASN A 200 15.73 -11.94 28.29
CA ASN A 200 16.28 -10.89 27.41
C ASN A 200 16.01 -11.14 25.91
N GLU A 201 15.76 -12.40 25.52
CA GLU A 201 15.40 -12.81 24.16
C GLU A 201 14.05 -12.24 23.69
N ALA A 202 13.15 -11.85 24.60
CA ALA A 202 11.85 -11.27 24.24
C ALA A 202 11.94 -9.80 23.76
N LEU A 203 13.08 -9.11 23.97
CA LEU A 203 13.23 -7.69 23.68
C LEU A 203 13.82 -7.38 22.30
N ILE A 204 14.47 -8.37 21.66
CA ILE A 204 15.17 -8.22 20.38
C ILE A 204 14.33 -8.89 19.29
N PRO A 205 13.81 -8.15 18.29
CA PRO A 205 13.10 -8.76 17.18
C PRO A 205 13.99 -9.79 16.48
N PRO A 206 13.52 -11.00 16.15
CA PRO A 206 14.35 -11.93 15.40
C PRO A 206 14.67 -11.35 14.03
N LEU A 207 15.89 -11.60 13.54
CA LEU A 207 16.22 -11.33 12.13
C LEU A 207 15.18 -12.04 11.24
N PRO A 208 14.74 -11.44 10.12
CA PRO A 208 13.80 -12.08 9.22
C PRO A 208 14.39 -13.39 8.71
N LYS A 209 13.86 -14.52 9.20
CA LYS A 209 14.37 -15.86 8.86
C LYS A 209 13.81 -16.39 7.54
N SER A 210 12.71 -15.80 7.05
CA SER A 210 11.93 -16.30 5.93
C SER A 210 12.37 -15.66 4.61
N ILE A 211 12.76 -16.51 3.67
CA ILE A 211 12.90 -16.15 2.25
C ILE A 211 11.50 -15.95 1.67
N ASP A 212 10.55 -16.78 2.11
CA ASP A 212 9.19 -16.79 1.62
C ASP A 212 8.40 -15.50 1.96
N PRO A 213 7.54 -15.02 1.06
CA PRO A 213 6.54 -14.01 1.36
C PRO A 213 5.51 -14.51 2.37
N THR A 214 5.10 -13.64 3.28
CA THR A 214 4.00 -13.86 4.22
C THR A 214 2.65 -13.72 3.52
N MET A 215 1.60 -14.30 4.10
CA MET A 215 0.22 -14.11 3.62
C MET A 215 -0.15 -12.63 3.58
N TYR A 216 0.31 -11.83 4.55
CA TYR A 216 0.12 -10.38 4.52
C TYR A 216 0.68 -9.77 3.23
N GLU A 217 1.94 -10.07 2.89
CA GLU A 217 2.62 -9.52 1.71
C GLU A 217 1.95 -9.98 0.42
N LEU A 218 1.57 -11.26 0.33
CA LEU A 218 0.86 -11.80 -0.84
C LEU A 218 -0.51 -11.13 -1.04
N GLU A 219 -1.31 -11.03 0.02
CA GLU A 219 -2.66 -10.44 -0.02
C GLU A 219 -2.62 -8.97 -0.40
N ILE A 220 -1.74 -8.19 0.24
CA ILE A 220 -1.66 -6.75 -0.02
C ILE A 220 -1.10 -6.46 -1.42
N ILE A 221 -0.13 -7.24 -1.92
CA ILE A 221 0.37 -7.10 -3.31
C ILE A 221 -0.76 -7.41 -4.29
N ALA A 222 -1.50 -8.50 -4.11
CA ALA A 222 -2.58 -8.89 -5.00
C ALA A 222 -3.71 -7.84 -5.02
N ARG A 223 -4.09 -7.32 -3.84
CA ARG A 223 -5.17 -6.36 -3.68
C ARG A 223 -4.81 -4.96 -4.21
N LEU A 224 -3.65 -4.43 -3.80
CA LEU A 224 -3.26 -3.07 -4.16
C LEU A 224 -2.86 -2.98 -5.63
N SER A 225 -2.17 -3.98 -6.20
CA SER A 225 -1.81 -3.97 -7.63
C SER A 225 -3.04 -3.96 -8.54
N ALA A 226 -4.04 -4.81 -8.24
CA ALA A 226 -5.31 -4.82 -8.97
C ALA A 226 -6.07 -3.50 -8.85
N THR A 227 -6.07 -2.89 -7.66
CA THR A 227 -6.72 -1.59 -7.43
C THR A 227 -6.01 -0.47 -8.19
N ILE A 228 -4.68 -0.43 -8.19
CA ILE A 228 -3.91 0.56 -8.94
C ILE A 228 -4.22 0.46 -10.43
N ALA A 229 -4.27 -0.75 -10.99
CA ALA A 229 -4.63 -0.94 -12.39
C ALA A 229 -6.08 -0.48 -12.69
N ASP A 230 -7.01 -0.64 -11.74
CA ASP A 230 -8.37 -0.10 -11.86
C ASP A 230 -8.39 1.45 -11.90
N ILE A 231 -7.60 2.09 -11.04
CA ILE A 231 -7.47 3.55 -11.00
C ILE A 231 -6.77 4.08 -12.26
N VAL A 232 -5.68 3.45 -12.69
CA VAL A 232 -4.95 3.81 -13.92
C VAL A 232 -5.84 3.70 -15.14
N GLY A 233 -6.62 2.62 -15.27
CA GLY A 233 -7.55 2.47 -16.38
C GLY A 233 -8.59 3.59 -16.47
N ARG A 234 -8.98 4.18 -15.33
CA ARG A 234 -9.86 5.37 -15.34
C ARG A 234 -9.18 6.66 -15.76
N LEU A 235 -7.86 6.73 -15.61
CA LEU A 235 -7.03 7.86 -16.00
C LEU A 235 -6.55 7.75 -17.46
N GLU A 236 -6.93 6.70 -18.20
CA GLU A 236 -6.56 6.50 -19.62
C GLU A 236 -6.94 7.68 -20.52
N SER A 237 -8.03 8.40 -20.19
CA SER A 237 -8.45 9.59 -20.95
C SER A 237 -7.61 10.85 -20.67
N GLN A 238 -6.59 10.76 -19.81
CA GLN A 238 -5.70 11.87 -19.49
C GLN A 238 -4.44 11.78 -20.35
N ASP A 239 -4.08 12.87 -21.02
CA ASP A 239 -2.82 12.94 -21.79
C ASP A 239 -1.57 12.98 -20.89
N THR A 240 -1.77 13.19 -19.58
CA THR A 240 -0.70 13.34 -18.59
C THR A 240 -0.25 11.98 -18.07
N GLY A 241 1.07 11.74 -18.10
CA GLY A 241 1.67 10.52 -17.60
C GLY A 241 1.43 10.29 -16.10
N VAL A 242 1.37 9.02 -15.69
CA VAL A 242 1.05 8.60 -14.32
C VAL A 242 2.29 8.08 -13.58
N ILE A 243 2.57 8.76 -12.47
CA ILE A 243 3.43 8.51 -11.31
C ILE A 243 3.07 7.38 -10.34
N VAL A 244 3.32 6.09 -10.55
CA VAL A 244 3.05 5.07 -9.50
C VAL A 244 4.26 4.88 -8.59
N ASN A 245 4.16 5.33 -7.34
CA ASN A 245 5.20 5.21 -6.31
C ASN A 245 4.87 4.09 -5.31
N ILE A 246 5.78 3.13 -5.16
CA ILE A 246 5.70 2.04 -4.20
C ILE A 246 6.57 2.35 -2.97
N ASP A 247 5.94 2.61 -1.83
CA ASP A 247 6.63 2.83 -0.57
C ASP A 247 6.77 1.51 0.23
N ILE A 248 7.99 0.98 0.22
CA ILE A 248 8.40 -0.04 1.17
C ILE A 248 9.23 0.67 2.25
N PRO A 249 8.73 0.79 3.49
CA PRO A 249 9.39 1.62 4.50
C PRO A 249 10.79 1.10 4.81
N ASP A 250 11.74 2.00 5.01
CA ASP A 250 13.12 1.70 5.40
C ASP A 250 13.46 2.40 6.72
N PHE A 251 13.25 3.71 6.77
CA PHE A 251 13.64 4.61 7.86
C PHE A 251 13.35 4.03 9.25
N GLN A 252 12.11 3.61 9.50
CA GLN A 252 11.68 3.10 10.81
C GLN A 252 12.34 1.78 11.19
N TYR A 253 12.62 0.91 10.23
CA TYR A 253 13.23 -0.39 10.49
C TYR A 253 14.72 -0.25 10.76
N TYR A 254 15.36 0.69 10.07
CA TYR A 254 16.74 1.07 10.30
C TYR A 254 16.93 1.74 11.66
N TRP A 255 16.11 2.76 11.93
CA TRP A 255 16.13 3.45 13.22
C TRP A 255 15.86 2.49 14.38
N LYS A 256 14.93 1.53 14.22
CA LYS A 256 14.66 0.53 15.24
C LYS A 256 15.91 -0.26 15.62
N ALA A 257 16.69 -0.72 14.64
CA ALA A 257 17.94 -1.44 14.90
C ALA A 257 18.99 -0.54 15.58
N CYS A 258 19.16 0.69 15.11
CA CYS A 258 20.06 1.66 15.76
C CYS A 258 19.63 1.96 17.21
N SER A 259 18.33 2.03 17.49
CA SER A 259 17.82 2.25 18.85
C SER A 259 18.13 1.08 19.78
N LEU A 260 18.13 -0.15 19.27
CA LEU A 260 18.54 -1.33 20.06
C LEU A 260 20.04 -1.28 20.38
N LEU A 261 20.87 -0.88 19.41
CA LEU A 261 22.32 -0.68 19.60
C LEU A 261 22.59 0.42 20.62
N GLN A 262 21.89 1.55 20.53
CA GLN A 262 22.01 2.65 21.50
C GLN A 262 21.64 2.22 22.93
N LYS A 263 20.71 1.27 23.08
CA LYS A 263 20.33 0.69 24.37
C LYS A 263 21.28 -0.41 24.86
N GLY A 264 22.32 -0.74 24.10
CA GLY A 264 23.25 -1.83 24.41
C GLY A 264 22.61 -3.22 24.35
N LEU A 265 21.48 -3.38 23.65
CA LEU A 265 20.77 -4.66 23.54
C LEU A 265 21.31 -5.55 22.42
N VAL A 266 21.97 -4.96 21.42
CA VAL A 266 22.54 -5.64 20.27
C VAL A 266 23.88 -5.00 19.91
N ASP A 267 24.71 -5.70 19.15
CA ASP A 267 25.99 -5.22 18.63
C ASP A 267 25.86 -4.63 17.21
N GLY A 268 26.98 -4.11 16.69
CA GLY A 268 27.04 -3.55 15.34
C GLY A 268 26.78 -4.57 14.25
N ASP A 269 27.23 -5.82 14.43
CA ASP A 269 27.06 -6.90 13.45
C ASP A 269 25.60 -7.28 13.28
N TYR A 270 24.84 -7.34 14.37
CA TYR A 270 23.39 -7.51 14.34
C TYR A 270 22.73 -6.39 13.54
N VAL A 271 23.09 -5.13 13.79
CA VAL A 271 22.48 -3.98 13.09
C VAL A 271 22.80 -4.00 11.60
N GLN A 272 24.05 -4.31 11.23
CA GLN A 272 24.43 -4.43 9.81
C GLN A 272 23.67 -5.57 9.12
N THR A 273 23.56 -6.72 9.77
CA THR A 273 22.80 -7.88 9.26
C THR A 273 21.33 -7.53 9.10
N TRP A 274 20.75 -6.84 10.09
CA TRP A 274 19.37 -6.36 10.04
C TRP A 274 19.15 -5.42 8.85
N MET A 275 19.98 -4.38 8.71
CA MET A 275 19.87 -3.42 7.59
C MET A 275 20.03 -4.11 6.23
N GLY A 276 20.96 -5.05 6.10
CA GLY A 276 21.13 -5.86 4.88
C GLY A 276 19.91 -6.70 4.56
N ALA A 277 19.29 -7.32 5.56
CA ALA A 277 18.04 -8.07 5.38
C ALA A 277 16.88 -7.15 4.98
N MET A 278 16.79 -5.94 5.56
CA MET A 278 15.79 -4.93 5.18
C MET A 278 15.95 -4.48 3.73
N ASP A 279 17.18 -4.22 3.28
CA ASP A 279 17.45 -3.83 1.90
C ASP A 279 17.03 -4.90 0.90
N LEU A 280 17.42 -6.15 1.18
CA LEU A 280 17.08 -7.28 0.33
C LEU A 280 15.56 -7.43 0.26
N ARG A 281 14.87 -7.47 1.41
CA ARG A 281 13.41 -7.63 1.44
C ARG A 281 12.70 -6.46 0.77
N LYS A 282 13.18 -5.23 0.96
CA LYS A 282 12.67 -4.02 0.28
C LYS A 282 12.80 -4.14 -1.24
N SER A 283 13.96 -4.59 -1.73
CA SER A 283 14.19 -4.81 -3.15
C SER A 283 13.25 -5.88 -3.70
N GLN A 284 13.12 -7.01 -3.01
CA GLN A 284 12.28 -8.13 -3.43
C GLN A 284 10.80 -7.74 -3.50
N LEU A 285 10.27 -7.15 -2.43
CA LEU A 285 8.87 -6.71 -2.39
C LEU A 285 8.58 -5.60 -3.41
N GLY A 286 9.51 -4.65 -3.56
CA GLY A 286 9.40 -3.60 -4.58
C GLY A 286 9.36 -4.18 -6.00
N ALA A 287 10.21 -5.16 -6.31
CA ALA A 287 10.24 -5.83 -7.60
C ALA A 287 8.95 -6.62 -7.87
N VAL A 288 8.49 -7.45 -6.92
CA VAL A 288 7.25 -8.21 -7.07
C VAL A 288 6.04 -7.28 -7.21
N MET A 289 5.94 -6.23 -6.39
CA MET A 289 4.81 -5.29 -6.48
C MET A 289 4.80 -4.53 -7.81
N THR A 290 5.98 -4.13 -8.30
CA THR A 290 6.13 -3.49 -9.62
C THR A 290 5.63 -4.41 -10.73
N GLU A 291 6.08 -5.67 -10.74
CA GLU A 291 5.68 -6.65 -11.76
C GLU A 291 4.19 -6.96 -11.69
N MET A 292 3.64 -7.08 -10.48
CA MET A 292 2.20 -7.32 -10.29
C MET A 292 1.33 -6.14 -10.74
N ILE A 293 1.78 -4.90 -10.57
CA ILE A 293 1.06 -3.72 -11.11
C ILE A 293 1.05 -3.76 -12.64
N ARG A 294 2.20 -4.05 -13.27
CA ARG A 294 2.29 -4.16 -14.74
C ARG A 294 1.43 -5.30 -15.27
N SER A 295 1.54 -6.48 -14.69
CA SER A 295 0.72 -7.64 -15.05
C SER A 295 -0.78 -7.36 -14.86
N ALA A 296 -1.18 -6.67 -13.79
CA ALA A 296 -2.58 -6.30 -13.57
C ALA A 296 -3.10 -5.28 -14.61
N MET A 297 -2.23 -4.39 -15.11
CA MET A 297 -2.54 -3.48 -16.22
C MET A 297 -2.67 -4.23 -17.55
N ASP A 298 -1.77 -5.17 -17.83
CA ASP A 298 -1.80 -5.99 -19.05
C ASP A 298 -3.06 -6.85 -19.13
N ASP A 299 -3.47 -7.47 -18.01
CA ASP A 299 -4.73 -8.22 -17.89
C ASP A 299 -5.97 -7.40 -18.30
N ARG A 300 -5.89 -6.08 -18.12
CA ARG A 300 -6.94 -5.10 -18.43
C ARG A 300 -6.79 -4.47 -19.81
N GLY A 301 -5.76 -4.85 -20.57
CA GLY A 301 -5.48 -4.29 -21.89
C GLY A 301 -5.01 -2.84 -21.86
N LEU A 302 -4.38 -2.41 -20.76
CA LEU A 302 -3.87 -1.04 -20.56
C LEU A 302 -2.43 -0.87 -21.09
N VAL A 303 -2.10 -1.60 -22.15
CA VAL A 303 -0.76 -1.63 -22.75
C VAL A 303 -0.52 -0.33 -23.52
N GLY A 304 0.65 0.28 -23.31
CA GLY A 304 1.05 1.51 -24.03
C GLY A 304 0.65 2.81 -23.34
N LEU A 305 -0.04 2.76 -22.18
CA LEU A 305 -0.25 3.95 -21.36
C LEU A 305 1.08 4.48 -20.81
N ASN A 306 1.19 5.81 -20.72
CA ASN A 306 2.35 6.48 -20.13
C ASN A 306 2.34 6.37 -18.60
N VAL A 307 2.69 5.19 -18.07
CA VAL A 307 2.69 4.89 -16.64
C VAL A 307 4.09 4.46 -16.21
N GLN A 308 4.66 5.20 -15.27
CA GLN A 308 5.93 4.86 -14.64
C GLN A 308 5.66 4.25 -13.26
N VAL A 309 6.12 3.01 -13.05
CA VAL A 309 6.06 2.34 -11.75
C VAL A 309 7.47 2.31 -11.15
N GLN A 310 7.62 2.84 -9.94
CA GLN A 310 8.91 2.96 -9.28
C GLN A 310 8.81 2.81 -7.76
N VAL A 311 9.92 2.43 -7.11
CA VAL A 311 10.04 2.45 -5.65
C VAL A 311 10.22 3.90 -5.18
N ASN A 312 9.48 4.28 -4.14
CA ASN A 312 9.39 5.66 -3.68
C ASN A 312 10.68 6.10 -2.97
N SER A 313 11.30 7.17 -3.48
CA SER A 313 12.50 7.76 -2.89
C SER A 313 12.22 8.72 -1.72
N GLY A 314 13.27 9.17 -1.04
CA GLY A 314 13.20 10.29 -0.09
C GLY A 314 13.89 10.05 1.25
N THR A 315 14.45 8.86 1.47
CA THR A 315 15.07 8.46 2.75
C THR A 315 16.49 7.92 2.57
N GLU A 316 17.04 8.00 1.37
CA GLU A 316 18.34 7.42 1.01
C GLU A 316 19.48 8.04 1.83
N GLU A 317 19.48 9.36 2.01
CA GLU A 317 20.52 10.05 2.78
C GLU A 317 20.44 9.73 4.29
N ALA A 318 19.24 9.61 4.85
CA ALA A 318 19.05 9.12 6.21
C ALA A 318 19.58 7.69 6.37
N THR A 319 19.27 6.83 5.40
CA THR A 319 19.71 5.42 5.36
C THR A 319 21.24 5.31 5.30
N LYS A 320 21.90 6.17 4.53
CA LYS A 320 23.38 6.25 4.48
C LYS A 320 23.97 6.62 5.84
N ILE A 321 23.37 7.59 6.55
CA ILE A 321 23.80 7.95 7.91
C ILE A 321 23.67 6.77 8.86
N PHE A 322 22.51 6.10 8.88
CA PHE A 322 22.29 4.94 9.75
C PHE A 322 23.37 3.87 9.55
N LYS A 323 23.69 3.54 8.29
CA LYS A 323 24.74 2.56 7.97
C LYS A 323 26.13 3.03 8.40
N MET A 324 26.50 4.26 8.07
CA MET A 324 27.83 4.82 8.38
C MET A 324 28.09 4.93 9.88
N LYS A 325 27.10 5.42 10.65
CA LYS A 325 27.22 5.60 12.10
C LYS A 325 27.28 4.25 12.83
N THR A 326 26.57 3.24 12.32
CA THR A 326 26.68 1.85 12.81
C THR A 326 28.10 1.29 12.67
N VAL A 327 28.75 1.48 11.51
CA VAL A 327 30.14 1.01 11.28
C VAL A 327 31.14 1.69 12.23
N THR A 328 30.90 2.96 12.56
CA THR A 328 31.78 3.74 13.44
C THR A 328 31.44 3.58 14.94
N GLY A 329 30.43 2.78 15.29
CA GLY A 329 29.98 2.60 16.66
C GLY A 329 29.37 3.86 17.29
N SER A 330 28.97 4.84 16.46
CA SER A 330 28.41 6.12 16.92
C SER A 330 26.90 6.17 16.73
N VAL A 331 26.22 7.03 17.49
CA VAL A 331 24.77 7.21 17.43
C VAL A 331 24.44 8.47 16.64
N GLN A 332 23.57 8.36 15.64
CA GLN A 332 23.04 9.51 14.93
C GLN A 332 21.97 10.25 15.76
N THR A 333 21.98 11.58 15.71
CA THR A 333 20.91 12.40 16.28
C THR A 333 19.83 12.69 15.24
N VAL A 334 18.68 13.22 15.68
CA VAL A 334 17.62 13.63 14.74
C VAL A 334 18.10 14.78 13.86
N GLU A 335 18.91 15.69 14.40
CA GLU A 335 19.53 16.81 13.70
C GLU A 335 20.48 16.32 12.60
N ASP A 336 21.36 15.36 12.90
CA ASP A 336 22.26 14.73 11.91
C ASP A 336 21.47 14.24 10.67
N VAL A 337 20.31 13.63 10.92
CA VAL A 337 19.46 13.06 9.88
C VAL A 337 18.68 14.13 9.13
N ILE A 338 18.10 15.11 9.82
CA ILE A 338 17.42 16.26 9.19
C ILE A 338 18.40 17.03 8.30
N ASP A 339 19.61 17.28 8.78
CA ASP A 339 20.64 17.99 8.04
C ASP A 339 20.97 17.24 6.75
N ALA A 340 21.15 15.91 6.79
CA ALA A 340 21.40 15.14 5.58
C ALA A 340 20.20 15.12 4.63
N LEU A 341 18.98 14.95 5.13
CA LEU A 341 17.77 14.97 4.31
C LEU A 341 17.56 16.32 3.61
N THR A 342 18.01 17.43 4.20
CA THR A 342 17.80 18.79 3.68
C THR A 342 18.98 19.36 2.88
N SER A 343 20.18 18.82 3.07
CA SER A 343 21.41 19.30 2.41
C SER A 343 21.97 18.37 1.33
N LYS A 344 21.60 17.09 1.31
CA LYS A 344 22.18 16.07 0.42
C LYS A 344 21.13 15.34 -0.41
N GLY A 345 21.56 14.79 -1.54
CA GLY A 345 20.73 13.94 -2.40
C GLY A 345 19.70 14.70 -3.25
N PRO A 346 18.98 13.98 -4.13
CA PRO A 346 18.09 14.57 -5.13
C PRO A 346 16.82 15.20 -4.52
N GLU A 347 16.41 14.75 -3.33
CA GLU A 347 15.18 15.22 -2.66
C GLU A 347 15.43 16.34 -1.63
N ALA A 348 16.68 16.80 -1.49
CA ALA A 348 17.10 17.79 -0.48
C ALA A 348 16.22 19.04 -0.46
N ALA A 349 15.97 19.59 -1.64
CA ALA A 349 15.16 20.79 -1.78
C ALA A 349 13.70 20.60 -1.37
N LYS A 350 13.12 19.43 -1.66
CA LYS A 350 11.75 19.11 -1.29
C LYS A 350 11.64 18.90 0.21
N TRP A 351 12.62 18.27 0.84
CA TRP A 351 12.70 18.17 2.30
C TRP A 351 12.79 19.54 2.97
N ARG A 352 13.60 20.47 2.44
CA ARG A 352 13.63 21.86 2.92
C ARG A 352 12.27 22.54 2.80
N ALA A 353 11.62 22.43 1.64
CA ALA A 353 10.28 22.99 1.44
C ALA A 353 9.26 22.38 2.43
N PHE A 354 9.28 21.05 2.59
CA PHE A 354 8.39 20.32 3.50
C PHE A 354 8.56 20.76 4.95
N LEU A 355 9.80 20.73 5.47
CA LEU A 355 10.07 21.10 6.86
C LEU A 355 9.84 22.59 7.09
N SER A 356 10.21 23.48 6.15
CA SER A 356 9.94 24.92 6.30
C SER A 356 8.45 25.28 6.38
N ALA A 357 7.59 24.43 5.83
CA ALA A 357 6.14 24.60 5.86
C ALA A 357 5.47 24.06 7.14
N ALA A 358 6.19 23.27 7.93
CA ALA A 358 5.72 22.79 9.22
C ALA A 358 5.88 23.91 10.27
N PRO A 359 4.83 24.23 11.05
CA PRO A 359 4.93 25.10 12.21
C PRO A 359 6.06 24.67 13.15
N ALA A 360 6.64 25.60 13.92
CA ALA A 360 7.74 25.31 14.84
C ALA A 360 7.40 24.15 15.81
N GLN A 361 6.15 24.07 16.28
CA GLN A 361 5.65 23.00 17.15
C GLN A 361 5.47 21.63 16.46
N ASP A 362 5.44 21.60 15.13
CA ASP A 362 5.30 20.38 14.32
C ASP A 362 6.66 19.93 13.74
N GLN A 363 7.75 20.64 14.05
CA GLN A 363 9.11 20.22 13.69
C GLN A 363 9.48 18.95 14.45
N PRO A 364 10.07 17.94 13.78
CA PRO A 364 10.44 16.71 14.46
C PRO A 364 11.61 16.95 15.42
N SER A 365 11.39 16.68 16.70
CA SER A 365 12.40 16.73 17.77
C SER A 365 12.96 15.35 18.13
N THR A 366 12.32 14.29 17.62
CA THR A 366 12.74 12.91 17.83
C THR A 366 12.72 12.12 16.52
N MET A 367 13.48 11.03 16.47
CA MET A 367 13.48 10.12 15.32
C MET A 367 12.11 9.49 15.06
N ASP A 368 11.32 9.24 16.10
CA ASP A 368 9.97 8.68 15.96
C ASP A 368 9.00 9.69 15.36
N GLU A 369 9.15 10.98 15.67
CA GLU A 369 8.40 12.06 15.02
C GLU A 369 8.82 12.21 13.56
N LEU A 370 10.12 12.22 13.27
CA LEU A 370 10.64 12.28 11.91
C LEU A 370 10.16 11.07 11.08
N GLY A 371 10.22 9.86 11.63
CA GLY A 371 9.76 8.65 10.96
C GLY A 371 8.28 8.68 10.60
N LYS A 372 7.43 9.31 11.43
CA LYS A 372 6.01 9.54 11.08
C LYS A 372 5.85 10.56 9.95
N LEU A 373 6.73 11.56 9.88
CA LEU A 373 6.70 12.59 8.83
C LEU A 373 7.22 12.07 7.49
N VAL A 374 8.13 11.08 7.47
CA VAL A 374 8.61 10.43 6.24
C VAL A 374 7.46 9.96 5.34
N TYR A 375 6.43 9.33 5.91
CA TYR A 375 5.26 8.91 5.14
C TYR A 375 4.52 10.08 4.50
N VAL A 376 4.35 11.16 5.27
CA VAL A 376 3.66 12.36 4.80
C VAL A 376 4.45 13.03 3.69
N PHE A 377 5.77 13.18 3.89
CA PHE A 377 6.70 13.71 2.89
C PHE A 377 6.61 12.92 1.58
N LYS A 378 6.69 11.59 1.66
CA LYS A 378 6.63 10.70 0.50
C LYS A 378 5.34 10.82 -0.31
N THR A 379 4.21 11.10 0.34
CA THR A 379 2.91 11.37 -0.32
C THR A 379 2.85 12.74 -0.98
N VAL A 380 3.42 13.78 -0.36
CA VAL A 380 3.23 15.17 -0.82
C VAL A 380 4.38 15.69 -1.68
N LYS A 381 5.53 15.00 -1.74
CA LYS A 381 6.75 15.51 -2.40
C LYS A 381 6.55 15.84 -3.87
N SER A 382 5.61 15.20 -4.57
CA SER A 382 5.36 15.46 -5.99
C SER A 382 4.82 16.88 -6.26
N VAL A 383 4.23 17.53 -5.25
CA VAL A 383 3.67 18.89 -5.35
C VAL A 383 4.46 19.92 -4.56
N LEU A 384 5.58 19.54 -3.96
CA LEU A 384 6.52 20.46 -3.33
C LEU A 384 7.35 21.15 -4.42
N THR A 385 6.82 22.25 -4.95
CA THR A 385 7.53 23.09 -5.91
C THR A 385 8.52 24.00 -5.17
N LEU A 386 9.79 23.99 -5.59
CA LEU A 386 10.67 25.11 -5.30
C LEU A 386 10.15 26.32 -6.07
N GLY A 387 10.05 27.47 -5.41
CA GLY A 387 9.67 28.74 -6.01
C GLY A 387 10.66 29.22 -7.08
N THR A 388 10.58 28.64 -8.27
CA THR A 388 11.11 29.20 -9.52
C THR A 388 9.97 29.46 -10.51
N ALA A 389 8.75 29.69 -10.01
CA ALA A 389 7.83 30.53 -10.75
C ALA A 389 8.38 31.95 -10.64
N SER A 390 9.20 32.34 -11.62
CA SER A 390 9.31 33.75 -12.00
C SER A 390 7.89 34.32 -11.95
N ILE A 391 7.67 35.32 -11.08
CA ILE A 391 6.45 36.12 -11.11
C ILE A 391 6.20 36.44 -12.59
N PRO A 392 5.10 36.00 -13.20
CA PRO A 392 4.85 36.31 -14.59
C PRO A 392 4.79 37.84 -14.70
N THR A 393 5.85 38.43 -15.25
CA THR A 393 5.89 39.87 -15.59
C THR A 393 4.95 40.19 -16.75
N SER A 394 4.26 39.19 -17.28
CA SER A 394 3.23 39.31 -18.30
C SER A 394 1.85 39.11 -17.67
N ARG A 395 0.93 40.04 -17.95
CA ARG A 395 -0.51 40.01 -17.60
C ARG A 395 -1.30 38.88 -18.30
N VAL A 396 -0.65 37.79 -18.67
CA VAL A 396 -1.31 36.57 -19.14
C VAL A 396 -1.24 35.59 -17.98
N ALA A 397 -2.35 35.44 -17.27
CA ALA A 397 -2.54 34.41 -16.25
C ALA A 397 -2.42 33.03 -16.93
N THR A 398 -1.19 32.54 -17.09
CA THR A 398 -0.91 31.19 -17.56
C THR A 398 -1.44 30.23 -16.49
N ALA A 399 -2.27 29.29 -16.95
CA ALA A 399 -3.12 28.45 -16.11
C ALA A 399 -2.34 27.80 -14.96
N VAL A 400 -2.80 28.02 -13.72
CA VAL A 400 -2.39 27.24 -12.55
C VAL A 400 -2.59 25.77 -12.90
N GLY A 401 -1.53 24.97 -12.86
CA GLY A 401 -1.60 23.53 -13.13
C GLY A 401 -2.49 22.84 -12.10
N ARG A 402 -3.02 21.66 -12.43
CA ARG A 402 -3.79 20.82 -11.50
C ARG A 402 -3.00 19.56 -11.20
N SER A 403 -2.85 19.21 -9.92
CA SER A 403 -2.14 18.00 -9.50
C SER A 403 -3.11 17.03 -8.83
N LEU A 404 -3.00 15.74 -9.16
CA LEU A 404 -3.77 14.67 -8.54
C LEU A 404 -2.83 13.73 -7.79
N ILE A 405 -3.11 13.54 -6.50
CA ILE A 405 -2.44 12.55 -5.65
C ILE A 405 -3.48 11.50 -5.25
N VAL A 406 -3.26 10.24 -5.60
CA VAL A 406 -4.13 9.12 -5.21
C VAL A 406 -3.36 8.18 -4.29
N GLN A 407 -3.77 8.08 -3.05
CA GLN A 407 -3.21 7.12 -2.11
C GLN A 407 -4.00 5.82 -2.16
N VAL A 408 -3.36 4.72 -2.57
CA VAL A 408 -3.96 3.37 -2.64
C VAL A 408 -3.32 2.48 -1.60
N ASN A 409 -3.94 2.39 -0.42
CA ASN A 409 -3.35 1.76 0.78
C ASN A 409 -4.35 0.91 1.56
N ASP A 410 -3.86 0.21 2.59
CA ASP A 410 -4.76 -0.38 3.57
C ASP A 410 -5.57 0.70 4.30
N VAL A 411 -6.80 0.35 4.70
CA VAL A 411 -7.66 1.26 5.46
C VAL A 411 -6.99 1.71 6.74
N THR A 412 -6.18 0.87 7.39
CA THR A 412 -5.49 1.26 8.63
C THR A 412 -4.53 2.43 8.46
N ASP A 413 -4.11 2.72 7.23
CA ASP A 413 -3.15 3.76 6.89
C ASP A 413 -3.81 5.10 6.53
N TRP A 414 -5.13 5.23 6.72
CA TRP A 414 -5.87 6.48 6.45
C TRP A 414 -5.30 7.71 7.18
N ARG A 415 -4.59 7.51 8.30
CA ARG A 415 -3.96 8.60 9.06
C ARG A 415 -2.85 9.30 8.26
N ILE A 416 -2.19 8.60 7.34
CA ILE A 416 -1.20 9.20 6.43
C ILE A 416 -1.91 10.19 5.50
N PHE A 417 -3.04 9.78 4.89
CA PHE A 417 -3.89 10.64 4.07
C PHE A 417 -4.30 11.91 4.83
N ASP A 418 -4.80 11.77 6.06
CA ASP A 418 -5.29 12.91 6.81
C ASP A 418 -4.20 13.90 7.20
N ARG A 419 -2.98 13.40 7.49
CA ARG A 419 -1.81 14.23 7.74
C ARG A 419 -1.32 14.92 6.47
N ALA A 420 -1.25 14.21 5.34
CA ALA A 420 -0.88 14.77 4.03
C ALA A 420 -1.87 15.87 3.59
N LYS A 421 -3.17 15.60 3.69
CA LYS A 421 -4.25 16.57 3.48
C LYS A 421 -4.07 17.82 4.34
N THR A 422 -3.80 17.63 5.63
CA THR A 422 -3.63 18.73 6.59
C THR A 422 -2.39 19.56 6.25
N PHE A 423 -1.28 18.90 5.94
CA PHE A 423 -0.05 19.55 5.48
C PHE A 423 -0.30 20.38 4.22
N LEU A 424 -0.88 19.80 3.18
CA LEU A 424 -1.10 20.48 1.90
C LEU A 424 -2.02 21.70 2.03
N LYS A 425 -3.07 21.64 2.87
CA LYS A 425 -3.94 22.79 3.19
C LYS A 425 -3.19 23.94 3.88
N ARG A 426 -2.13 23.64 4.63
CA ARG A 426 -1.28 24.68 5.25
C ARG A 426 -0.28 25.20 4.23
N TYR A 427 0.36 24.30 3.50
CA TYR A 427 1.33 24.62 2.46
C TYR A 427 0.72 25.57 1.42
N SER A 428 -0.57 25.39 1.07
CA SER A 428 -1.33 26.27 0.16
C SER A 428 -1.60 27.69 0.66
N LYS A 429 -1.34 27.97 1.94
CA LYS A 429 -1.57 29.27 2.58
C LYS A 429 -0.29 30.07 2.82
N ILE A 430 0.88 29.49 2.54
CA ILE A 430 2.16 30.15 2.79
C ILE A 430 2.36 31.22 1.70
N SER A 431 2.49 32.47 2.13
CA SER A 431 2.67 33.62 1.24
C SER A 431 3.95 33.46 0.41
N GLY A 432 3.81 33.34 -0.91
CA GLY A 432 4.93 33.19 -1.86
C GLY A 432 5.02 31.83 -2.56
N VAL A 433 4.28 30.81 -2.12
CA VAL A 433 4.24 29.49 -2.79
C VAL A 433 2.98 29.42 -3.65
N CYS A 434 3.13 29.53 -4.98
CA CYS A 434 2.03 29.28 -5.91
C CYS A 434 1.84 27.76 -6.05
N LEU A 435 0.91 27.20 -5.28
CA LEU A 435 0.52 25.81 -5.45
C LEU A 435 -0.45 25.65 -6.61
N ASN A 436 -0.20 24.61 -7.39
CA ASN A 436 -1.20 24.04 -8.26
C ASN A 436 -2.45 23.66 -7.46
N GLU A 437 -3.64 23.78 -8.06
CA GLU A 437 -4.83 23.18 -7.47
C GLU A 437 -4.55 21.68 -7.28
N THR A 438 -4.54 21.23 -6.03
CA THR A 438 -4.14 19.87 -5.70
C THR A 438 -5.35 19.10 -5.20
N ILE A 439 -5.65 17.98 -5.84
CA ILE A 439 -6.67 17.04 -5.39
C ILE A 439 -5.93 15.86 -4.76
N ILE A 440 -6.24 15.55 -3.51
CA ILE A 440 -5.75 14.35 -2.84
C ILE A 440 -6.93 13.40 -2.57
N VAL A 441 -6.76 12.15 -2.99
CA VAL A 441 -7.73 11.07 -2.84
C VAL A 441 -7.09 9.95 -2.03
N GLY A 442 -7.81 9.39 -1.06
CA GLY A 442 -7.50 8.12 -0.43
C GLY A 442 -8.45 7.05 -0.94
N VAL A 443 -7.92 5.95 -1.46
CA VAL A 443 -8.64 4.76 -1.93
C VAL A 443 -8.16 3.59 -1.11
N PHE A 444 -9.03 3.06 -0.25
CA PHE A 444 -8.68 2.00 0.69
C PHE A 444 -9.46 0.73 0.34
N PRO A 445 -8.90 -0.16 -0.50
CA PRO A 445 -9.57 -1.39 -0.90
C PRO A 445 -9.72 -2.36 0.28
N LEU A 446 -10.90 -2.97 0.37
CA LEU A 446 -11.23 -3.98 1.37
C LEU A 446 -10.30 -5.20 1.26
N GLN A 447 -9.68 -5.58 2.38
CA GLN A 447 -9.01 -6.88 2.54
C GLN A 447 -10.00 -8.03 2.34
N LYS A 448 -9.58 -9.10 1.68
CA LYS A 448 -10.46 -10.25 1.40
C LYS A 448 -10.06 -11.57 2.10
N ILE A 449 -8.96 -11.59 2.85
CA ILE A 449 -8.54 -12.75 3.65
C ILE A 449 -8.49 -12.34 5.11
N PHE A 450 -9.30 -12.94 5.98
CA PHE A 450 -9.38 -12.59 7.40
C PHE A 450 -8.88 -13.73 8.29
N LEU A 451 -8.48 -13.40 9.52
CA LEU A 451 -8.12 -14.37 10.56
C LEU A 451 -9.15 -14.32 11.68
N THR A 452 -9.54 -15.48 12.22
CA THR A 452 -10.31 -15.52 13.47
C THR A 452 -9.39 -15.27 14.66
N GLY A 453 -9.56 -14.16 15.38
CA GLY A 453 -8.69 -13.80 16.52
C GLY A 453 -8.12 -12.38 16.43
N PRO A 454 -6.98 -12.08 17.09
CA PRO A 454 -6.58 -10.72 17.49
C PRO A 454 -6.13 -9.77 16.35
N GLY A 455 -6.42 -10.09 15.09
CA GLY A 455 -6.39 -9.14 13.98
C GLY A 455 -5.34 -9.40 12.89
N ARG A 456 -5.28 -8.48 11.92
CA ARG A 456 -4.47 -8.56 10.68
C ARG A 456 -2.97 -8.77 10.91
N SER A 457 -2.43 -8.32 12.04
CA SER A 457 -1.00 -8.44 12.39
C SER A 457 -0.49 -9.88 12.41
N ASN A 458 -1.37 -10.85 12.62
CA ASN A 458 -1.00 -12.26 12.64
C ASN A 458 -0.77 -12.82 11.23
N LEU A 459 -1.21 -12.16 10.15
CA LEU A 459 -0.92 -12.60 8.77
C LEU A 459 0.57 -12.58 8.43
N TYR A 460 1.39 -11.87 9.21
CA TYR A 460 2.84 -11.92 9.12
C TYR A 460 3.43 -13.26 9.63
N ASP A 461 2.66 -14.03 10.38
CA ASP A 461 3.08 -15.30 11.01
C ASP A 461 2.77 -16.50 10.11
N HIS A 462 2.09 -16.24 9.01
CA HIS A 462 1.67 -17.19 8.00
C HIS A 462 2.61 -17.08 6.79
N GLN A 463 3.69 -17.85 6.78
CA GLN A 463 4.60 -17.92 5.64
C GLN A 463 3.93 -18.65 4.46
N SER A 464 4.33 -18.37 3.22
CA SER A 464 3.74 -19.00 2.04
C SER A 464 3.85 -20.53 2.01
N SER A 465 4.86 -21.08 2.69
CA SER A 465 5.09 -22.51 2.87
C SER A 465 4.23 -23.17 3.96
N ARG A 466 3.42 -22.41 4.71
CA ARG A 466 2.49 -22.97 5.70
C ARG A 466 1.32 -23.63 4.97
N GLU A 467 1.00 -24.85 5.38
CA GLU A 467 -0.16 -25.58 4.87
C GLU A 467 -1.42 -25.24 5.67
N TYR A 468 -2.55 -25.25 4.97
CA TYR A 468 -3.87 -24.99 5.53
C TYR A 468 -4.84 -26.09 5.14
N LEU A 469 -5.81 -26.38 5.99
CA LEU A 469 -6.86 -27.35 5.68
C LEU A 469 -8.06 -26.64 5.04
N ASN A 470 -8.46 -27.07 3.85
CA ASN A 470 -9.68 -26.61 3.21
C ASN A 470 -10.90 -27.32 3.81
N GLN A 471 -11.75 -26.57 4.54
CA GLN A 471 -12.96 -27.13 5.14
C GLN A 471 -14.04 -27.48 4.11
N GLU A 472 -14.12 -26.75 2.99
CA GLU A 472 -15.15 -26.97 1.96
C GLU A 472 -14.87 -28.22 1.11
N LYS A 473 -13.59 -28.56 0.91
CA LYS A 473 -13.17 -29.66 0.04
C LYS A 473 -12.49 -30.79 0.83
N ARG A 474 -13.21 -31.45 1.74
CA ARG A 474 -12.78 -32.70 2.41
C ARG A 474 -11.31 -32.71 2.86
N CYS A 475 -10.82 -31.64 3.49
CA CYS A 475 -9.47 -31.54 4.05
C CYS A 475 -8.30 -31.59 3.04
N HIS A 476 -8.46 -31.03 1.83
CA HIS A 476 -7.29 -30.75 0.98
C HIS A 476 -6.35 -29.73 1.62
N LEU A 477 -5.04 -29.94 1.47
CA LEU A 477 -4.02 -28.97 1.87
C LEU A 477 -3.97 -27.82 0.85
N LEU A 478 -3.95 -26.59 1.36
CA LEU A 478 -3.76 -25.37 0.60
C LEU A 478 -2.46 -24.70 1.04
N ASP A 479 -1.77 -24.05 0.10
CA ASP A 479 -0.74 -23.06 0.42
C ASP A 479 -1.33 -21.63 0.42
N CYS A 480 -0.51 -20.61 0.72
CA CYS A 480 -0.99 -19.23 0.73
C CYS A 480 -1.45 -18.74 -0.66
N LEU A 481 -0.81 -19.19 -1.73
CA LEU A 481 -1.14 -18.77 -3.10
C LEU A 481 -2.44 -19.43 -3.58
N ASP A 482 -2.80 -20.62 -3.08
CA ASP A 482 -4.09 -21.26 -3.33
C ASP A 482 -5.23 -20.47 -2.69
N ILE A 483 -5.00 -19.88 -1.51
CA ILE A 483 -5.98 -18.98 -0.86
C ILE A 483 -6.08 -17.67 -1.67
N ILE A 484 -4.96 -17.12 -2.15
CA ILE A 484 -4.99 -15.95 -3.05
C ILE A 484 -5.77 -16.27 -4.34
N GLU A 485 -5.60 -17.46 -4.91
CA GLU A 485 -6.34 -17.90 -6.09
C GLU A 485 -7.86 -17.91 -5.85
N GLN A 486 -8.29 -18.43 -4.70
CA GLN A 486 -9.71 -18.51 -4.34
C GLN A 486 -10.39 -17.14 -4.24
N VAL A 487 -9.62 -16.09 -3.91
CA VAL A 487 -10.14 -14.76 -3.56
C VAL A 487 -9.91 -13.70 -4.64
N HIS A 488 -8.74 -13.73 -5.26
CA HIS A 488 -8.31 -12.77 -6.27
C HIS A 488 -8.33 -13.35 -7.70
N GLY A 489 -8.49 -14.68 -7.82
CA GLY A 489 -8.60 -15.42 -9.07
C GLY A 489 -7.28 -16.05 -9.52
N THR A 490 -7.40 -17.10 -10.34
CA THR A 490 -6.28 -17.93 -10.84
C THR A 490 -5.19 -17.12 -11.55
N ASN A 491 -5.55 -16.13 -12.37
CA ASN A 491 -4.55 -15.33 -13.09
C ASN A 491 -3.66 -14.52 -12.13
N VAL A 492 -4.26 -13.90 -11.11
CA VAL A 492 -3.51 -13.11 -10.11
C VAL A 492 -2.57 -14.02 -9.32
N ALA A 493 -3.07 -15.17 -8.85
CA ALA A 493 -2.25 -16.13 -8.11
C ALA A 493 -1.10 -16.69 -8.97
N ARG A 494 -1.35 -17.00 -10.25
CA ARG A 494 -0.34 -17.47 -11.19
C ARG A 494 0.76 -16.42 -11.44
N GLN A 495 0.38 -15.17 -11.67
CA GLN A 495 1.35 -14.07 -11.83
C GLN A 495 2.15 -13.85 -10.56
N LEU A 496 1.49 -13.84 -9.40
CA LEU A 496 2.15 -13.67 -8.11
C LEU A 496 3.14 -14.80 -7.84
N ARG A 497 2.74 -16.06 -8.12
CA ARG A 497 3.60 -17.24 -8.02
C ARG A 497 4.85 -17.10 -8.90
N HIS A 498 4.69 -16.66 -10.15
CA HIS A 498 5.79 -16.43 -11.07
C HIS A 498 6.72 -15.30 -10.60
N SER A 499 6.17 -14.15 -10.21
CA SER A 499 6.94 -12.99 -9.75
C SER A 499 7.71 -13.30 -8.47
N VAL A 500 7.08 -13.99 -7.52
CA VAL A 500 7.75 -14.46 -6.29
C VAL A 500 8.86 -15.44 -6.64
N TYR A 501 8.61 -16.44 -7.47
CA TYR A 501 9.62 -17.41 -7.89
C TYR A 501 10.85 -16.73 -8.52
N MET A 502 10.62 -15.82 -9.47
CA MET A 502 11.70 -15.12 -10.17
C MET A 502 12.50 -14.23 -9.22
N VAL A 503 11.85 -13.48 -8.33
CA VAL A 503 12.55 -12.53 -7.48
C VAL A 503 13.23 -13.21 -6.28
N PHE A 504 12.54 -14.14 -5.62
CA PHE A 504 13.03 -14.70 -4.36
C PHE A 504 14.02 -15.86 -4.55
N LEU A 505 13.91 -16.67 -5.61
CA LEU A 505 14.85 -17.78 -5.84
C LEU A 505 16.15 -17.35 -6.53
N HIS A 506 16.14 -16.28 -7.31
CA HIS A 506 17.39 -15.77 -7.91
C HIS A 506 18.34 -15.19 -6.84
N ASP A 507 17.80 -14.66 -5.74
CA ASP A 507 18.56 -14.13 -4.60
C ASP A 507 18.91 -15.17 -3.52
N GLU A 508 18.42 -16.42 -3.60
CA GLU A 508 18.81 -17.48 -2.65
C GLU A 508 20.31 -17.77 -2.64
N ARG A 509 21.00 -17.53 -3.76
CA ARG A 509 22.48 -17.60 -3.81
C ARG A 509 23.13 -16.66 -2.81
N PHE A 510 22.48 -15.54 -2.49
CA PHE A 510 22.97 -14.54 -1.53
C PHE A 510 22.76 -14.98 -0.07
N TYR A 511 21.61 -15.61 0.25
CA TYR A 511 21.36 -16.15 1.61
C TYR A 511 22.28 -17.32 1.97
N GLY A 512 22.72 -18.12 0.98
CA GLY A 512 23.77 -19.13 1.18
C GLY A 512 25.06 -18.53 1.75
N HIS A 513 25.44 -17.32 1.32
CA HIS A 513 26.62 -16.61 1.82
C HIS A 513 26.39 -15.96 3.19
N ILE A 514 25.21 -15.40 3.48
CA ILE A 514 24.90 -14.79 4.79
C ILE A 514 24.82 -15.87 5.89
N ARG A 515 24.25 -17.05 5.61
CA ARG A 515 24.27 -18.19 6.56
C ARG A 515 25.69 -18.72 6.80
N ALA A 516 26.54 -18.73 5.79
CA ALA A 516 27.93 -19.14 5.93
C ALA A 516 28.71 -18.14 6.82
N ALA A 517 28.49 -16.84 6.67
CA ALA A 517 29.12 -15.81 7.49
C ALA A 517 28.68 -15.89 8.98
N SER A 518 27.41 -16.19 9.25
CA SER A 518 26.90 -16.37 10.62
C SER A 518 27.32 -17.69 11.29
N ARG A 519 27.70 -18.72 10.51
CA ARG A 519 28.15 -20.02 11.03
C ARG A 519 29.66 -20.15 11.17
N ASN A 520 30.45 -19.33 10.47
CA ASN A 520 31.91 -19.43 10.45
C ASN A 520 32.62 -18.82 11.67
N GLY A 521 31.92 -18.63 12.80
CA GLY A 521 32.55 -18.41 14.10
C GLY A 521 33.31 -19.63 14.64
N CYS A 522 33.17 -20.81 14.01
CA CYS A 522 33.87 -22.05 14.40
C CYS A 522 34.04 -23.01 13.22
N SER A 523 35.11 -22.91 12.43
CA SER A 523 35.84 -24.06 11.84
C SER A 523 36.96 -23.62 10.90
N GLU A 524 38.09 -24.33 10.99
CA GLU A 524 39.36 -24.15 10.28
C GLU A 524 39.27 -24.05 8.73
N PRO A 525 40.25 -23.41 8.07
CA PRO A 525 40.23 -23.19 6.62
C PRO A 525 40.54 -24.49 5.86
N GLY A 526 39.59 -25.02 5.08
CA GLY A 526 39.93 -26.11 4.14
C GLY A 526 38.83 -26.97 3.52
N GLN A 527 37.52 -26.72 3.71
CA GLN A 527 36.49 -27.56 3.09
C GLN A 527 35.51 -26.78 2.20
N GLU A 528 35.57 -27.06 0.89
CA GLU A 528 34.50 -26.74 -0.05
C GLU A 528 33.21 -27.49 0.32
N VAL A 529 32.18 -26.76 0.71
CA VAL A 529 30.84 -27.31 0.91
C VAL A 529 30.13 -27.37 -0.44
N ARG A 530 30.10 -28.54 -1.08
CA ARG A 530 29.18 -28.82 -2.20
C ARG A 530 27.76 -28.99 -1.65
N ALA A 531 26.86 -28.07 -1.99
CA ALA A 531 25.44 -28.23 -1.71
C ALA A 531 24.81 -29.25 -2.67
N CYS A 532 24.35 -30.39 -2.14
CA CYS A 532 23.53 -31.36 -2.86
C CYS A 532 22.11 -30.81 -3.04
N ILE A 533 21.69 -30.62 -4.29
CA ILE A 533 20.31 -30.29 -4.66
C ILE A 533 19.52 -31.60 -4.70
N CYS A 534 18.55 -31.77 -3.79
CA CYS A 534 17.49 -32.76 -3.98
C CYS A 534 16.55 -32.27 -5.08
N LYS A 535 16.82 -32.69 -6.31
CA LYS A 535 15.82 -32.72 -7.38
C LYS A 535 14.88 -33.86 -7.03
N ASP A 536 13.69 -33.58 -6.50
CA ASP A 536 12.50 -34.41 -6.72
C ASP A 536 11.25 -33.69 -6.18
N ARG A 537 10.22 -33.64 -7.04
CA ARG A 537 8.87 -33.03 -6.90
C ARG A 537 8.71 -31.57 -7.33
N TRP A 538 8.69 -31.35 -8.64
CA TRP A 538 7.61 -30.61 -9.33
C TRP A 538 7.72 -30.91 -10.84
N PRO A 539 6.65 -31.33 -11.54
CA PRO A 539 6.74 -31.57 -12.99
C PRO A 539 6.75 -30.22 -13.71
N VAL A 540 7.95 -29.75 -14.06
CA VAL A 540 8.21 -28.59 -14.92
C VAL A 540 8.52 -29.12 -16.32
N GLU A 541 7.50 -29.31 -17.15
CA GLU A 541 7.78 -29.70 -18.54
C GLU A 541 6.76 -29.20 -19.58
N GLU A 542 6.21 -27.99 -19.40
CA GLU A 542 5.45 -27.38 -20.52
C GLU A 542 5.47 -25.84 -20.62
N SER A 543 5.85 -25.10 -19.57
CA SER A 543 5.81 -23.63 -19.57
C SER A 543 7.08 -22.93 -20.09
N VAL A 544 8.19 -23.65 -20.26
CA VAL A 544 9.48 -23.04 -20.67
C VAL A 544 9.68 -22.97 -22.20
N ARG A 545 8.86 -23.70 -23.00
CA ARG A 545 9.04 -23.74 -24.46
C ARG A 545 8.40 -22.59 -25.26
N ARG A 546 7.70 -21.63 -24.64
CA ARG A 546 7.01 -20.55 -25.37
C ARG A 546 7.72 -19.18 -25.40
N PHE A 547 8.86 -19.00 -24.75
CA PHE A 547 9.53 -17.68 -24.68
C PHE A 547 11.04 -17.68 -24.96
N THR A 548 11.55 -18.66 -25.72
CA THR A 548 12.85 -18.50 -26.40
C THR A 548 12.63 -17.86 -27.77
N PRO A 549 13.12 -16.64 -28.04
CA PRO A 549 13.19 -16.13 -29.40
C PRO A 549 14.14 -17.03 -30.19
N ARG A 550 13.64 -17.64 -31.27
CA ARG A 550 14.50 -18.31 -32.25
C ARG A 550 15.27 -17.23 -32.98
N VAL A 551 16.55 -17.08 -32.65
CA VAL A 551 17.52 -16.40 -33.50
C VAL A 551 17.59 -17.18 -34.82
N LYS A 552 17.31 -16.50 -35.92
CA LYS A 552 17.78 -16.87 -37.26
C LYS A 552 18.53 -15.68 -37.82
#